data_AF-A0AAW1BFR8-F1
#
_entry.id   AF-A0AAW1BFR8-F1
#
_cell.length_a   1.000
_cell.length_b   1.000
_cell.length_c   1.000
_cell.angle_alpha   90.00
_cell.angle_beta   90.00
_cell.angle_gamma   90.00
#
_symmetry.space_group_name_H-M   'P 1'
#
loop_
_entity.id
_entity.type
_entity.pdbx_description
1 polymer ?
#
loop_
_entity_poly.entity_id
_entity_poly.type
_entity_poly.pdbx_seq_one_letter_code
_entity_poly.pdbx_strand_id
1 'polypeptide(L)'
;MYNQTTPPFYKIEAITVPVAMWSGGQDWICQPMEIAQLRSQTTNLVYNKEFPDWTHWDFIWGIDAHQHAYKEILGLMEKYL
;
A
#
# COMPACT_ATOMS: atom_id res chain seq x y z
N MET A 1 18.30 -16.68 17.13
CA MET A 1 16.98 -17.33 17.32
C MET A 1 16.15 -16.44 18.24
N TYR A 2 14.84 -16.34 18.00
CA TYR A 2 13.94 -15.38 18.68
C TYR A 2 13.53 -15.76 20.11
N ASN A 3 14.12 -16.80 20.73
CA ASN A 3 13.75 -17.35 22.04
C ASN A 3 12.26 -17.78 22.16
N GLN A 4 11.62 -18.16 21.06
CA GLN A 4 10.24 -18.66 21.01
C GLN A 4 10.11 -19.82 20.01
N THR A 5 9.10 -20.68 20.20
CA THR A 5 8.84 -21.88 19.37
C THR A 5 8.13 -21.58 18.06
N THR A 6 7.49 -20.42 17.93
CA THR A 6 6.87 -19.92 16.70
C THR A 6 7.55 -18.62 16.27
N PRO A 7 7.53 -18.22 15.00
CA PRO A 7 8.02 -16.90 14.59
C PRO A 7 7.24 -15.76 15.25
N PRO A 8 7.87 -14.60 15.55
CA PRO A 8 7.16 -13.43 16.07
C PRO A 8 6.15 -12.90 15.04
N PHE A 9 5.01 -12.40 15.53
CA PHE A 9 3.96 -11.81 14.71
C PHE A 9 4.17 -10.30 14.56
N TYR A 10 4.05 -9.79 13.33
CA TYR A 10 4.13 -8.36 13.04
C TYR A 10 2.75 -7.71 13.20
N LYS A 11 2.64 -6.75 14.11
CA LYS A 11 1.40 -6.01 14.36
C LYS A 11 1.34 -4.78 13.45
N ILE A 12 0.46 -4.81 12.46
CA ILE A 12 0.27 -3.67 11.53
C ILE A 12 -0.21 -2.43 12.30
N GLU A 13 -1.01 -2.62 13.34
CA GLU A 13 -1.54 -1.54 14.18
C GLU A 13 -0.45 -0.78 14.95
N ALA A 14 0.74 -1.39 15.10
CA ALA A 14 1.90 -0.77 15.73
C ALA A 14 2.68 0.17 14.80
N ILE A 15 2.34 0.24 13.51
CA ILE A 15 2.93 1.17 12.55
C ILE A 15 2.42 2.59 12.85
N THR A 16 3.30 3.46 13.31
CA THR A 16 2.96 4.85 13.68
C THR A 16 3.29 5.86 12.60
N VAL A 17 4.07 5.50 11.58
CA VAL A 17 4.41 6.38 10.47
C VAL A 17 3.18 6.66 9.60
N PRO A 18 3.01 7.88 9.05
CA PRO A 18 1.97 8.17 8.06
C PRO A 18 2.12 7.27 6.83
N VAL A 19 1.04 6.59 6.43
CA VAL A 19 1.02 5.67 5.29
C VAL A 19 0.09 6.21 4.21
N ALA A 20 0.58 6.27 2.97
CA ALA A 20 -0.21 6.44 1.77
C ALA A 20 -0.23 5.11 0.99
N MET A 21 -1.41 4.67 0.57
CA MET A 21 -1.61 3.35 -0.06
C MET A 21 -2.22 3.49 -1.46
N TRP A 22 -1.67 2.75 -2.42
CA TRP A 22 -2.26 2.53 -3.73
C TRP A 22 -2.42 1.03 -3.98
N SER A 23 -3.55 0.59 -4.54
CA SER A 23 -3.86 -0.82 -4.78
C SER A 23 -4.52 -1.07 -6.14
N GLY A 24 -4.29 -2.24 -6.73
CA GLY A 24 -4.85 -2.63 -8.02
C GLY A 24 -6.03 -3.59 -7.88
N GLY A 25 -7.11 -3.37 -8.62
CA GLY A 25 -8.30 -4.24 -8.58
C GLY A 25 -8.11 -5.57 -9.31
N GLN A 26 -7.16 -5.64 -10.25
CA GLN A 26 -6.77 -6.86 -10.96
C GLN A 26 -5.42 -7.42 -10.44
N ASP A 27 -4.98 -6.98 -9.26
CA ASP A 27 -3.75 -7.48 -8.63
C ASP A 27 -3.99 -8.86 -8.02
N TRP A 28 -3.43 -9.88 -8.66
CA TRP A 28 -3.42 -11.28 -8.21
C TRP A 28 -2.40 -11.62 -7.11
N ILE A 29 -1.39 -10.77 -6.90
CA ILE A 29 -0.33 -10.95 -5.88
C ILE A 29 -0.74 -10.27 -4.58
N CYS A 30 -1.26 -9.05 -4.66
CA CYS A 30 -1.81 -8.30 -3.53
C CYS A 30 -3.32 -8.16 -3.71
N GLN A 31 -4.08 -9.20 -3.36
CA GLN A 31 -5.49 -9.29 -3.73
C GLN A 31 -6.34 -8.23 -3.04
N PRO A 32 -7.43 -7.75 -3.66
CA PRO A 32 -8.29 -6.73 -3.07
C PRO A 32 -8.81 -7.06 -1.66
N MET A 33 -9.06 -8.34 -1.37
CA MET A 33 -9.49 -8.79 -0.04
C MET A 33 -8.37 -8.61 1.01
N GLU A 34 -7.12 -8.95 0.66
CA GLU A 34 -5.96 -8.81 1.54
C GLU A 34 -5.63 -7.33 1.78
N ILE A 35 -5.72 -6.51 0.74
CA ILE A 35 -5.60 -5.05 0.86
C ILE A 35 -6.70 -4.48 1.75
N ALA A 36 -7.95 -4.94 1.61
CA ALA A 36 -9.03 -4.50 2.49
C ALA A 36 -8.77 -4.82 3.96
N GLN A 37 -8.17 -5.98 4.25
CA GLN A 37 -7.73 -6.35 5.60
C GLN A 37 -6.54 -5.49 6.07
N LEU A 38 -5.52 -5.30 5.24
CA LEU A 38 -4.36 -4.46 5.58
C LEU A 38 -4.80 -3.02 5.89
N ARG A 39 -5.70 -2.49 5.05
CA ARG A 39 -6.27 -1.14 5.20
C ARG A 39 -7.04 -0.99 6.51
N SER A 40 -7.78 -2.01 6.96
CA SER A 40 -8.53 -1.94 8.23
C SER A 40 -7.62 -1.98 9.46
N GLN A 41 -6.41 -2.55 9.33
CA GLN A 41 -5.41 -2.61 10.41
C GLN A 41 -4.43 -1.44 10.40
N THR A 42 -4.33 -0.68 9.31
CA THR A 42 -3.40 0.44 9.17
C THR A 42 -3.95 1.68 9.90
N THR A 43 -3.41 1.98 11.07
CA THR A 43 -3.94 3.00 11.99
C THR A 43 -3.61 4.45 11.58
N ASN A 44 -2.51 4.69 10.85
CA ASN A 44 -2.09 6.01 10.38
C ASN A 44 -2.15 6.15 8.85
N LEU A 45 -3.28 5.78 8.25
CA LEU A 45 -3.50 5.87 6.81
C LEU A 45 -3.94 7.29 6.41
N VAL A 46 -3.04 8.03 5.77
CA VAL A 46 -3.28 9.44 5.35
C VAL A 46 -3.79 9.59 3.93
N TYR A 47 -3.69 8.52 3.12
CA TYR A 47 -4.17 8.49 1.75
C TYR A 47 -4.41 7.04 1.30
N ASN A 48 -5.46 6.83 0.50
CA ASN A 48 -5.75 5.53 -0.10
C ASN A 48 -6.39 5.72 -1.47
N LYS A 49 -5.88 5.03 -2.49
CA LYS A 49 -6.47 5.00 -3.83
C LYS A 49 -6.42 3.60 -4.43
N GLU A 50 -7.53 3.21 -5.06
CA GLU A 50 -7.63 1.96 -5.79
C GLU A 50 -7.69 2.24 -7.29
N PHE A 51 -6.97 1.46 -8.08
CA PHE A 51 -7.01 1.44 -9.52
C PHE A 51 -7.67 0.13 -9.98
N PRO A 52 -8.98 0.12 -10.30
CA PRO A 52 -9.74 -1.11 -10.54
C PRO A 52 -9.13 -2.00 -11.62
N ASP A 53 -8.52 -1.40 -12.64
CA ASP A 53 -7.98 -2.12 -13.81
C ASP A 53 -6.49 -2.44 -13.72
N TRP A 54 -5.81 -2.00 -12.66
CA TRP A 54 -4.37 -2.25 -12.51
C TRP A 54 -4.10 -3.62 -11.91
N THR A 55 -3.07 -4.26 -12.45
CA THR A 55 -2.41 -5.45 -11.93
C THR A 55 -1.23 -5.07 -11.04
N HIS A 56 -0.54 -6.06 -10.49
CA HIS A 56 0.65 -5.86 -9.67
C HIS A 56 1.76 -5.05 -10.35
N TRP A 57 1.92 -5.23 -11.67
CA TRP A 57 3.06 -4.71 -12.41
C TRP A 57 2.85 -3.27 -12.89
N ASP A 58 1.60 -2.81 -12.96
CA ASP A 58 1.27 -1.47 -13.44
C ASP A 58 1.90 -0.38 -12.55
N PHE A 59 2.08 -0.65 -11.26
CA PHE A 59 2.75 0.26 -10.32
C PHE A 59 4.23 0.52 -10.63
N ILE A 60 4.88 -0.30 -11.46
CA ILE A 60 6.31 -0.17 -11.81
C ILE A 60 6.49 0.01 -13.32
N TRP A 61 5.75 -0.76 -14.13
CA TRP A 61 5.89 -0.85 -15.58
C TRP A 61 4.69 -0.33 -16.37
N GLY A 62 3.62 0.11 -15.69
CA GLY A 62 2.47 0.72 -16.35
C GLY A 62 2.89 1.96 -17.14
N ILE A 63 2.55 1.99 -18.43
CA ILE A 63 2.94 3.11 -19.32
C ILE A 63 2.33 4.44 -18.87
N ASP A 64 1.21 4.38 -18.15
CA ASP A 64 0.43 5.49 -17.60
C ASP A 64 0.67 5.70 -16.09
N ALA A 65 1.50 4.88 -15.44
CA ALA A 65 1.75 4.95 -14.00
C ALA A 65 2.28 6.32 -13.55
N HIS A 66 3.08 6.97 -14.40
CA HIS A 66 3.59 8.31 -14.16
C HIS A 66 2.49 9.38 -14.08
N GLN A 67 1.41 9.22 -14.83
CA GLN A 67 0.29 10.16 -14.89
C GLN A 67 -0.64 9.98 -13.70
N HIS A 68 -0.84 8.73 -13.28
CA HIS A 68 -1.89 8.36 -12.33
C HIS A 68 -1.40 8.14 -10.90
N ALA A 69 -0.22 7.54 -10.70
CA ALA A 69 0.32 7.24 -9.38
C ALA A 69 1.51 8.15 -9.03
N TYR A 70 2.54 8.23 -9.88
CA TYR A 70 3.78 8.93 -9.49
C TYR A 70 3.57 10.43 -9.29
N LYS A 71 2.71 11.06 -10.12
CA LYS A 71 2.31 12.46 -9.94
C LYS A 71 1.66 12.72 -8.58
N GLU A 72 0.84 11.79 -8.08
CA GLU A 72 0.21 11.91 -6.76
C GLU A 72 1.20 11.69 -5.63
N ILE A 73 2.12 10.73 -5.78
CA ILE A 73 3.21 10.49 -4.81
C ILE A 73 4.05 11.75 -4.64
N LEU A 74 4.48 12.38 -5.75
CA LEU A 74 5.26 13.62 -5.70
C LEU A 74 4.46 14.77 -5.06
N GLY A 75 3.18 14.92 -5.41
CA GLY A 75 2.33 15.94 -4.78
C GLY A 75 2.13 15.73 -3.28
N LEU A 76 2.05 14.48 -2.81
CA LEU A 76 2.02 14.17 -1.38
C LEU A 76 3.36 14.47 -0.70
N MET A 77 4.49 14.16 -1.34
CA MET A 77 5.81 14.51 -0.82
C MET A 77 5.96 16.03 -0.69
N GLU A 78 5.61 16.81 -1.72
CA GLU A 78 5.64 18.28 -1.67
C GLU A 78 4.75 18.86 -0.58
N LYS A 79 3.59 18.26 -0.31
CA LYS A 79 2.68 18.70 0.74
C LYS A 79 3.25 18.50 2.16
N TYR A 80 4.12 17.52 2.36
CA TYR A 80 4.67 17.14 3.67
C TYR A 80 6.18 17.42 3.82
N LEU A 81 6.81 18.05 2.83
CA LEU A 81 8.12 18.71 2.95
C LEU A 81 8.00 20.00 3.78
#